data_AF-A0A2R6N814-F1
#
_entry.id   AF-A0A2R6N814-F1
#
_cell.length_a   1.000
_cell.length_b   1.000
_cell.length_c   1.000
_cell.angle_alpha   90.00
_cell.angle_beta   90.00
_cell.angle_gamma   90.00
#
_symmetry.space_group_name_H-M   'P 1'
#
loop_
_entity.id
_entity.type
_entity.pdbx_description
1 polymer ?
#
loop_
_entity_poly.entity_id
_entity_poly.type
_entity_poly.pdbx_seq_one_letter_code
_entity_poly.pdbx_strand_id
1 'polypeptide(L)'
;LSEAQSSDADALFLVEYGLDGANSLKQAVNQGIKEDMEIVVPLYNQLVAGNAKQAIPGVFGTTAWDPGIENEPSKTFAEAFEQEYGSQPPGVAQIAYAQTLQYAAAVERAGTFYPPEVIRQLEGYEYDNIGLGQEVMRKCDHQAQRAVPVVQGKQEGDQSENDLLELVNLVPSDQVGYDCDSGPAAECELGSYE
;
A
#
# COMPACT_ATOMS: atom_id res chain seq x y z
N LEU A 1 -8.68 5.50 22.55
CA LEU A 1 -9.60 6.55 22.04
C LEU A 1 -9.80 7.68 23.04
N SER A 2 -10.27 7.46 24.28
CA SER A 2 -10.41 8.54 25.26
C SER A 2 -9.10 9.27 25.61
N GLU A 3 -7.98 8.55 25.65
CA GLU A 3 -6.65 9.18 25.80
C GLU A 3 -6.31 10.07 24.60
N ALA A 4 -6.59 9.63 23.37
CA ALA A 4 -6.37 10.43 22.17
C ALA A 4 -7.24 11.70 22.18
N GLN A 5 -8.52 11.59 22.55
CA GLN A 5 -9.44 12.72 22.64
C GLN A 5 -9.02 13.78 23.67
N SER A 6 -8.20 13.40 24.67
CA SER A 6 -7.70 14.30 25.70
C SER A 6 -6.23 14.70 25.51
N SER A 7 -5.64 14.36 24.35
CA SER A 7 -4.21 14.54 24.09
C SER A 7 -3.82 15.87 23.44
N ASP A 8 -4.79 16.71 23.08
CA ASP A 8 -4.60 17.92 22.25
C ASP A 8 -3.92 17.64 20.88
N ALA A 9 -3.89 16.39 20.43
CA ALA A 9 -3.28 16.01 19.16
C ALA A 9 -4.13 16.45 17.95
N ASP A 10 -3.48 16.85 16.85
CA ASP A 10 -4.17 17.24 15.62
C ASP A 10 -4.67 16.03 14.80
N ALA A 11 -4.07 14.85 14.99
CA ALA A 11 -4.36 13.67 14.20
C ALA A 11 -4.31 12.37 15.02
N LEU A 12 -5.19 11.43 14.68
CA LEU A 12 -5.24 10.06 15.21
C LEU A 12 -4.93 9.07 14.09
N PHE A 13 -3.82 8.34 14.23
CA PHE A 13 -3.46 7.24 13.34
C PHE A 13 -4.01 5.91 13.87
N LEU A 14 -4.87 5.26 13.08
CA LEU A 14 -5.41 3.94 13.36
C LEU A 14 -4.62 2.89 12.58
N VAL A 15 -3.62 2.29 13.26
CA VAL A 15 -2.61 1.40 12.64
C VAL A 15 -3.04 -0.07 12.67
N GLU A 16 -4.26 -0.36 13.10
CA GLU A 16 -4.83 -1.70 13.06
C GLU A 16 -5.27 -2.09 11.64
N TYR A 17 -5.20 -3.39 11.33
CA TYR A 17 -5.61 -3.92 10.03
C TYR A 17 -6.97 -4.60 10.08
N GLY A 18 -7.65 -4.68 8.93
CA GLY A 18 -8.86 -5.48 8.76
C GLY A 18 -10.01 -5.05 9.66
N LEU A 19 -10.66 -6.02 10.31
CA LEU A 19 -11.83 -5.76 11.14
C LEU A 19 -11.52 -4.89 12.36
N ASP A 20 -10.33 -5.00 12.93
CA ASP A 20 -9.93 -4.18 14.07
C ASP A 20 -9.81 -2.71 13.66
N GLY A 21 -9.16 -2.42 12.52
CA GLY A 21 -9.08 -1.07 11.96
C GLY A 21 -10.46 -0.50 11.64
N ALA A 22 -11.33 -1.29 11.01
CA ALA A 22 -12.71 -0.87 10.72
C ALA A 22 -13.52 -0.58 12.00
N ASN A 23 -13.35 -1.40 13.03
CA ASN A 23 -14.03 -1.23 14.32
C ASN A 23 -13.50 -0.01 15.08
N SER A 24 -12.18 0.19 15.11
CA SER A 24 -11.54 1.39 15.68
C SER A 24 -12.02 2.65 14.98
N LEU A 25 -12.11 2.66 13.65
CA LEU A 25 -12.60 3.81 12.88
C LEU A 25 -14.06 4.14 13.22
N LYS A 26 -14.95 3.14 13.20
CA LYS A 26 -16.36 3.33 13.60
C LYS A 26 -16.47 3.87 15.02
N GLN A 27 -15.68 3.34 15.96
CA GLN A 27 -15.70 3.80 17.35
C GLN A 27 -15.19 5.23 17.49
N ALA A 28 -14.13 5.61 16.78
CA ALA A 28 -13.59 6.96 16.81
C ALA A 28 -14.59 7.98 16.27
N VAL A 29 -15.23 7.70 15.13
CA VAL A 29 -16.28 8.56 14.56
C VAL A 29 -17.49 8.65 15.48
N ASN A 30 -17.97 7.53 16.04
CA ASN A 30 -19.10 7.53 16.98
C ASN A 30 -18.82 8.29 18.29
N GLN A 31 -17.55 8.42 18.69
CA GLN A 31 -17.13 9.19 19.86
C GLN A 31 -16.94 10.68 19.56
N GLY A 32 -17.20 11.12 18.33
CA GLY A 32 -17.02 12.51 17.90
C GLY A 32 -15.56 12.92 17.69
N ILE A 33 -14.59 11.98 17.75
CA ILE A 33 -13.15 12.31 17.67
C ILE A 33 -12.83 13.04 16.35
N LYS A 34 -13.52 12.68 15.28
CA LYS A 34 -13.32 13.28 13.95
C LYS A 34 -13.77 14.74 13.86
N GLU A 35 -14.56 15.23 14.81
CA GLU A 35 -14.98 16.64 14.86
C GLU A 35 -13.83 17.56 15.28
N ASP A 36 -12.88 17.03 16.07
CA ASP A 36 -11.77 17.77 16.66
C ASP A 36 -10.39 17.34 16.15
N MET A 37 -10.27 16.12 15.58
CA MET A 37 -9.00 15.53 15.11
C MET A 37 -9.13 14.95 13.70
N GLU A 38 -8.06 15.06 12.90
CA GLU A 38 -7.96 14.31 11.64
C GLU A 38 -7.77 12.82 11.93
N ILE A 39 -8.44 11.93 11.18
CA ILE A 39 -8.25 10.49 11.32
C ILE A 39 -7.50 9.97 10.11
N VAL A 40 -6.42 9.24 10.34
CA VAL A 40 -5.62 8.61 9.28
C VAL A 40 -5.58 7.11 9.48
N VAL A 41 -5.82 6.34 8.41
CA VAL A 41 -5.78 4.87 8.40
C VAL A 41 -4.64 4.41 7.47
N PRO A 42 -3.45 4.07 7.97
CA PRO A 42 -2.32 3.70 7.10
C PRO A 42 -2.50 2.39 6.31
N LEU A 43 -3.49 1.56 6.66
CA LEU A 43 -3.79 0.30 5.98
C LEU A 43 -5.23 0.30 5.42
N TYR A 44 -5.55 1.33 4.63
CA TYR A 44 -6.91 1.65 4.20
C TYR A 44 -7.31 0.93 2.92
N ASN A 45 -7.46 -0.39 3.00
CA ASN A 45 -7.94 -1.16 1.85
C ASN A 45 -9.48 -1.20 1.78
N GLN A 46 -10.01 -1.72 0.67
CA GLN A 46 -11.45 -1.91 0.44
C GLN A 46 -12.12 -2.76 1.54
N LEU A 47 -11.39 -3.69 2.17
CA LEU A 47 -11.95 -4.50 3.28
C LEU A 47 -12.23 -3.65 4.52
N VAL A 48 -11.27 -2.82 4.93
CA VAL A 48 -11.44 -1.88 6.06
C VAL A 48 -12.56 -0.90 5.73
N ALA A 49 -12.52 -0.28 4.55
CA ALA A 49 -13.52 0.68 4.11
C ALA A 49 -14.93 0.07 4.04
N GLY A 50 -15.05 -1.14 3.47
CA GLY A 50 -16.33 -1.85 3.35
C GLY A 50 -16.97 -2.21 4.68
N ASN A 51 -16.18 -2.45 5.72
CA ASN A 51 -16.68 -2.72 7.09
C ASN A 51 -16.96 -1.46 7.91
N ALA A 52 -16.63 -0.27 7.37
CA ALA A 52 -16.75 1.02 8.02
C ALA A 52 -17.38 2.11 7.12
N LYS A 53 -18.20 1.73 6.12
CA LYS A 53 -18.74 2.64 5.07
C LYS A 53 -19.29 3.99 5.54
N GLN A 54 -19.95 4.03 6.69
CA GLN A 54 -20.50 5.27 7.27
C GLN A 54 -19.43 6.15 7.95
N ALA A 55 -18.31 5.56 8.35
CA ALA A 55 -17.23 6.23 9.07
C ALA A 55 -16.09 6.69 8.15
N ILE A 56 -16.05 6.23 6.89
CA ILE A 56 -14.98 6.58 5.94
C ILE A 56 -15.03 7.98 5.31
N PRO A 57 -16.18 8.67 5.12
CA PRO A 57 -16.21 9.90 4.33
C PRO A 57 -15.15 10.93 4.75
N GLY A 58 -14.23 11.31 3.86
CA GLY A 58 -13.18 12.28 4.13
C GLY A 58 -11.97 11.79 4.93
N VAL A 59 -11.97 10.56 5.45
CA VAL A 59 -10.84 9.99 6.20
C VAL A 59 -9.70 9.68 5.24
N PHE A 60 -8.47 10.06 5.59
CA PHE A 60 -7.29 9.77 4.77
C PHE A 60 -6.65 8.45 5.14
N GLY A 61 -5.89 7.88 4.22
CA GLY A 61 -5.07 6.72 4.48
C GLY A 61 -4.13 6.37 3.34
N THR A 62 -3.46 5.25 3.49
CA THR A 62 -2.60 4.68 2.45
C THR A 62 -3.06 3.27 2.10
N THR A 63 -2.89 2.90 0.83
CA THR A 63 -3.16 1.54 0.33
C THR A 63 -1.92 1.01 -0.38
N ALA A 64 -1.84 -0.32 -0.56
CA ALA A 64 -0.70 -0.95 -1.21
C ALA A 64 -0.60 -0.59 -2.70
N TRP A 65 -1.75 -0.48 -3.37
CA TRP A 65 -1.93 -0.11 -4.78
C TRP A 65 -3.41 0.30 -4.97
N ASP A 66 -3.69 1.15 -5.96
CA ASP A 66 -5.03 1.64 -6.26
C ASP A 66 -5.33 1.58 -7.78
N PRO A 67 -6.53 1.14 -8.20
CA PRO A 67 -6.91 1.08 -9.63
C PRO A 67 -7.01 2.45 -10.31
N GLY A 68 -7.07 3.56 -9.54
CA GLY A 68 -7.00 4.92 -10.06
C GLY A 68 -5.62 5.33 -10.57
N ILE A 69 -4.59 4.49 -10.44
CA ILE A 69 -3.25 4.80 -10.98
C ILE A 69 -3.26 4.68 -12.52
N GLU A 70 -3.17 5.81 -13.20
CA GLU A 70 -3.29 5.89 -14.66
C GLU A 70 -1.95 5.62 -15.39
N ASN A 71 -1.57 4.35 -15.53
CA ASN A 71 -0.50 3.92 -16.43
C ASN A 71 -0.81 2.57 -17.10
N GLU A 72 -0.07 2.25 -18.16
CA GLU A 72 -0.33 1.05 -18.96
C GLU A 72 -0.20 -0.27 -18.17
N PRO A 73 0.83 -0.46 -17.30
CA PRO A 73 0.89 -1.66 -16.46
C PRO A 73 -0.30 -1.82 -15.52
N SER A 74 -0.73 -0.75 -14.86
CA SER A 74 -1.89 -0.76 -13.95
C SER A 74 -3.18 -1.10 -14.69
N LYS A 75 -3.40 -0.52 -15.88
CA LYS A 75 -4.55 -0.85 -16.73
C LYS A 75 -4.54 -2.31 -17.17
N THR A 76 -3.39 -2.79 -17.65
CA THR A 76 -3.22 -4.19 -18.09
C THR A 76 -3.54 -5.17 -16.97
N PHE A 77 -3.02 -4.92 -15.76
CA PHE A 77 -3.32 -5.76 -14.60
C PHE A 77 -4.80 -5.68 -14.19
N ALA A 78 -5.38 -4.48 -14.13
CA ALA A 78 -6.77 -4.30 -13.75
C ALA A 78 -7.74 -5.00 -14.71
N GLU A 79 -7.53 -4.85 -16.02
CA GLU A 79 -8.33 -5.50 -17.06
C GLU A 79 -8.20 -7.02 -17.01
N ALA A 80 -6.97 -7.54 -16.87
CA ALA A 80 -6.74 -8.98 -16.76
C ALA A 80 -7.39 -9.58 -15.50
N PHE A 81 -7.30 -8.87 -14.38
CA PHE A 81 -7.92 -9.29 -13.13
C PHE A 81 -9.45 -9.25 -13.22
N GLU A 82 -10.04 -8.20 -13.76
CA GLU A 82 -11.49 -8.08 -13.93
C GLU A 82 -12.03 -9.15 -14.90
N GLN A 83 -11.30 -9.45 -15.97
CA GLN A 83 -11.67 -10.51 -16.90
C GLN A 83 -11.72 -11.90 -16.22
N GLU A 84 -10.76 -12.20 -15.34
CA GLU A 84 -10.67 -13.50 -14.66
C GLU A 84 -11.64 -13.60 -13.47
N TYR A 85 -11.77 -12.53 -12.67
CA TYR A 85 -12.44 -12.57 -11.37
C TYR A 85 -13.76 -11.78 -11.31
N GLY A 86 -14.08 -10.98 -12.32
CA GLY A 86 -15.32 -10.20 -12.41
C GLY A 86 -15.45 -9.04 -11.42
N SER A 87 -14.33 -8.57 -10.88
CA SER A 87 -14.27 -7.45 -9.93
C SER A 87 -12.96 -6.67 -10.06
N GLN A 88 -12.93 -5.45 -9.53
CA GLN A 88 -11.69 -4.69 -9.44
C GLN A 88 -10.68 -5.37 -8.51
N PRO A 89 -9.37 -5.36 -8.84
CA PRO A 89 -8.37 -6.01 -8.01
C PRO A 89 -8.16 -5.30 -6.67
N PRO A 90 -8.03 -6.05 -5.56
CA PRO A 90 -7.50 -5.50 -4.33
C PRO A 90 -6.00 -5.22 -4.49
N GLY A 91 -5.49 -4.15 -3.88
CA GLY A 91 -4.06 -3.79 -4.00
C GLY A 91 -3.09 -4.89 -3.57
N VAL A 92 -3.48 -5.76 -2.62
CA VAL A 92 -2.66 -6.93 -2.23
C VAL A 92 -2.51 -7.96 -3.35
N ALA A 93 -3.51 -8.10 -4.24
CA ALA A 93 -3.39 -8.97 -5.41
C ALA A 93 -2.42 -8.39 -6.43
N GLN A 94 -2.42 -7.06 -6.61
CA GLN A 94 -1.45 -6.39 -7.48
C GLN A 94 -0.02 -6.60 -6.99
N ILE A 95 0.23 -6.42 -5.68
CA ILE A 95 1.57 -6.61 -5.10
C ILE A 95 2.03 -8.07 -5.26
N ALA A 96 1.16 -9.05 -5.03
CA ALA A 96 1.50 -10.47 -5.21
C ALA A 96 1.80 -10.81 -6.68
N TYR A 97 1.01 -10.28 -7.61
CA TYR A 97 1.22 -10.43 -9.06
C TYR A 97 2.57 -9.85 -9.48
N ALA A 98 2.83 -8.60 -9.08
CA ALA A 98 4.08 -7.90 -9.34
C ALA A 98 5.30 -8.65 -8.80
N GLN A 99 5.28 -9.07 -7.54
CA GLN A 99 6.40 -9.79 -6.91
C GLN A 99 6.68 -11.13 -7.60
N THR A 100 5.63 -11.82 -8.05
CA THR A 100 5.78 -13.07 -8.81
C THR A 100 6.48 -12.83 -10.14
N LEU A 101 6.11 -11.75 -10.86
CA LEU A 101 6.77 -11.37 -12.11
C LEU A 101 8.23 -10.94 -11.88
N GLN A 102 8.51 -10.19 -10.82
CA GLN A 102 9.88 -9.78 -10.48
C GLN A 102 10.78 -11.00 -10.18
N TYR A 103 10.29 -11.95 -9.40
CA TYR A 103 11.00 -13.20 -9.13
C TYR A 103 11.23 -14.01 -10.41
N ALA A 104 10.20 -14.21 -11.24
CA ALA A 104 10.31 -14.95 -12.49
C ALA A 104 11.34 -14.30 -13.44
N ALA A 105 11.28 -12.98 -13.60
CA ALA A 105 12.24 -12.24 -14.42
C ALA A 105 13.67 -12.34 -13.88
N ALA A 106 13.86 -12.32 -12.55
CA ALA A 106 15.17 -12.51 -11.93
C ALA A 106 15.73 -13.91 -12.15
N VAL A 107 14.88 -14.95 -12.05
CA VAL A 107 15.24 -16.34 -12.38
C VAL A 107 15.65 -16.47 -13.85
N GLU A 108 14.89 -15.86 -14.77
CA GLU A 108 15.22 -15.87 -16.20
C GLU A 108 16.57 -15.21 -16.48
N ARG A 109 16.85 -14.06 -15.87
CA ARG A 109 18.16 -13.38 -15.97
C ARG A 109 19.29 -14.23 -15.38
N ALA A 110 19.04 -14.90 -14.26
CA ALA A 110 20.03 -15.75 -13.59
C ALA A 110 20.28 -17.06 -14.37
N GLY A 111 19.31 -17.53 -15.16
CA GLY A 111 19.35 -18.84 -15.81
C GLY A 111 19.31 -20.02 -14.84
N THR A 112 18.87 -19.79 -13.60
CA THR A 112 18.86 -20.78 -12.52
C THR A 112 17.86 -20.41 -11.43
N PHE A 113 17.44 -21.41 -10.65
CA PHE A 113 16.66 -21.23 -9.42
C PHE A 113 17.54 -21.20 -8.15
N TYR A 114 18.87 -21.25 -8.28
CA TYR A 114 19.77 -21.17 -7.12
C TYR A 114 19.66 -19.78 -6.44
N PRO A 115 19.19 -19.69 -5.18
CA PRO A 115 18.77 -18.41 -4.59
C PRO A 115 19.84 -17.31 -4.59
N PRO A 116 21.13 -17.57 -4.28
CA PRO A 116 22.14 -16.53 -4.33
C PRO A 116 22.30 -15.87 -5.71
N GLU A 117 22.15 -16.63 -6.81
CA GLU A 117 22.20 -16.04 -8.15
C GLU A 117 20.93 -15.22 -8.45
N VAL A 118 19.77 -15.66 -7.98
CA VAL A 118 18.51 -14.92 -8.12
C VAL A 118 18.53 -13.62 -7.31
N ILE A 119 19.04 -13.65 -6.08
CA ILE A 119 19.17 -12.44 -5.23
C ILE A 119 20.04 -11.41 -5.94
N ARG A 120 21.18 -11.81 -6.52
CA ARG A 120 22.05 -10.90 -7.29
C ARG A 120 21.34 -10.26 -8.50
N GLN A 121 20.32 -10.89 -9.06
CA GLN A 121 19.51 -10.31 -10.14
C GLN A 121 18.39 -9.39 -9.64
N LEU A 122 18.04 -9.46 -8.36
CA LEU A 122 17.05 -8.60 -7.71
C LEU A 122 17.71 -7.36 -7.12
N GLU A 123 18.88 -7.49 -6.51
CA GLU A 123 19.55 -6.37 -5.83
C GLU A 123 19.91 -5.21 -6.75
N GLY A 124 19.40 -4.02 -6.41
CA GLY A 124 19.60 -2.80 -7.18
C GLY A 124 18.85 -2.80 -8.52
N TYR A 125 17.97 -3.77 -8.76
CA TYR A 125 17.20 -3.83 -10.00
C TYR A 125 16.12 -2.74 -9.99
N GLU A 126 16.19 -1.87 -11.00
CA GLU A 126 15.24 -0.81 -11.27
C GLU A 126 14.17 -1.30 -12.26
N TYR A 127 12.91 -1.00 -11.98
CA TYR A 127 11.78 -1.42 -12.81
C TYR A 127 10.59 -0.46 -12.69
N ASP A 128 9.78 -0.35 -13.74
CA ASP A 128 8.61 0.53 -13.80
C ASP A 128 7.37 -0.12 -14.44
N ASN A 129 7.51 -1.36 -14.87
CA ASN A 129 6.55 -2.07 -15.71
C ASN A 129 5.49 -2.86 -14.91
N ILE A 130 5.28 -2.53 -13.64
CA ILE A 130 4.34 -3.24 -12.76
C ILE A 130 3.25 -2.37 -12.13
N GLY A 131 3.29 -1.04 -12.30
CA GLY A 131 2.13 -0.17 -12.05
C GLY A 131 2.28 0.92 -10.98
N LEU A 132 3.33 0.92 -10.14
CA LEU A 132 3.54 1.96 -9.11
C LEU A 132 4.57 3.03 -9.53
N GLY A 133 4.84 3.14 -10.83
CA GLY A 133 5.90 3.98 -11.36
C GLY A 133 7.27 3.35 -11.16
N GLN A 134 8.31 4.19 -11.12
CA GLN A 134 9.69 3.73 -10.93
C GLN A 134 9.88 3.15 -9.52
N GLU A 135 10.42 1.94 -9.47
CA GLU A 135 10.76 1.23 -8.26
C GLU A 135 12.19 0.70 -8.32
N VAL A 136 12.75 0.41 -7.14
CA VAL A 136 14.03 -0.27 -7.00
C VAL A 136 13.95 -1.31 -5.89
N MET A 137 14.41 -2.53 -6.17
CA MET A 137 14.64 -3.54 -5.14
C MET A 137 16.00 -3.26 -4.48
N ARG A 138 16.00 -2.58 -3.33
CA ARG A 138 17.23 -2.06 -2.75
C ARG A 138 18.12 -3.18 -2.24
N LYS A 139 19.41 -3.00 -2.44
CA LYS A 139 20.44 -3.96 -2.03
C LYS A 139 20.66 -4.02 -0.52
N CYS A 140 20.50 -2.90 0.20
CA CYS A 140 20.94 -2.83 1.59
C CYS A 140 20.00 -3.52 2.59
N ASP A 141 18.72 -3.63 2.26
CA ASP A 141 17.67 -4.15 3.15
C ASP A 141 16.64 -5.05 2.45
N HIS A 142 16.79 -5.26 1.14
CA HIS A 142 15.85 -6.00 0.29
C HIS A 142 14.41 -5.44 0.34
N GLN A 143 14.26 -4.14 0.62
CA GLN A 143 12.99 -3.44 0.52
C GLN A 143 12.80 -2.90 -0.90
N ALA A 144 11.63 -3.15 -1.49
CA ALA A 144 11.19 -2.42 -2.69
C ALA A 144 10.86 -0.96 -2.31
N GLN A 145 11.65 -0.01 -2.81
CA GLN A 145 11.37 1.41 -2.67
C GLN A 145 10.52 1.86 -3.85
N ARG A 146 9.34 2.37 -3.54
CA ARG A 146 8.23 2.59 -4.47
C ARG A 146 7.36 3.76 -4.04
N ALA A 147 6.53 4.25 -4.95
CA ALA A 147 5.54 5.26 -4.61
C ALA A 147 4.48 4.72 -3.63
N VAL A 148 3.92 5.60 -2.81
CA VAL A 148 2.86 5.29 -1.83
C VAL A 148 1.55 5.96 -2.25
N PRO A 149 0.52 5.18 -2.64
CA PRO A 149 -0.82 5.72 -2.90
C PRO A 149 -1.47 6.23 -1.61
N VAL A 150 -1.90 7.49 -1.64
CA VAL A 150 -2.72 8.11 -0.60
C VAL A 150 -4.16 8.13 -1.09
N VAL A 151 -5.07 7.62 -0.28
CA VAL A 151 -6.48 7.53 -0.58
C VAL A 151 -7.32 8.28 0.44
N GLN A 152 -8.51 8.69 0.03
CA GLN A 152 -9.52 9.28 0.90
C GLN A 152 -10.82 8.48 0.81
N GLY A 153 -11.53 8.31 1.92
CA GLY A 153 -12.85 7.71 1.91
C GLY A 153 -13.86 8.61 1.22
N LYS A 154 -14.62 8.04 0.27
CA LYS A 154 -15.62 8.78 -0.51
C LYS A 154 -16.79 9.22 0.37
N GLN A 155 -17.38 10.36 0.00
CA GLN A 155 -18.64 10.82 0.61
C GLN A 155 -19.74 9.78 0.41
N GLU A 156 -20.71 9.70 1.33
CA GLU A 156 -21.75 8.66 1.30
C GLU A 156 -22.51 8.60 -0.04
N GLY A 157 -22.70 9.75 -0.70
CA GLY A 157 -23.39 9.83 -1.99
C GLY A 157 -22.58 9.32 -3.19
N ASP A 158 -21.26 9.18 -3.05
CA ASP A 158 -20.33 8.78 -4.11
C ASP A 158 -19.83 7.33 -3.93
N GLN A 159 -20.27 6.65 -2.86
CA GLN A 159 -19.89 5.27 -2.58
C GLN A 159 -20.67 4.28 -3.44
N SER A 160 -19.98 3.26 -3.97
CA SER A 160 -20.60 2.05 -4.54
C SER A 160 -20.03 0.78 -3.90
N GLU A 161 -20.57 -0.39 -4.27
CA GLU A 161 -20.18 -1.66 -3.63
C GLU A 161 -18.68 -1.94 -3.70
N ASN A 162 -18.03 -1.57 -4.80
CA ASN A 162 -16.60 -1.79 -5.05
C ASN A 162 -15.80 -0.50 -5.17
N ASP A 163 -16.40 0.64 -4.79
CA ASP A 163 -15.80 1.96 -4.98
C ASP A 163 -16.08 2.83 -3.76
N LEU A 164 -15.19 2.70 -2.75
CA LEU A 164 -15.33 3.34 -1.45
C LEU A 164 -14.24 4.37 -1.16
N LEU A 165 -13.14 4.29 -1.89
CA LEU A 165 -11.93 5.08 -1.69
C LEU A 165 -11.58 5.75 -3.01
N GLU A 166 -11.04 6.95 -2.95
CA GLU A 166 -10.47 7.63 -4.11
C GLU A 166 -8.98 7.88 -3.92
N LEU A 167 -8.20 7.67 -4.98
CA LEU A 167 -6.79 8.05 -5.02
C LEU A 167 -6.70 9.58 -5.06
N VAL A 168 -6.11 10.17 -4.01
CA VAL A 168 -5.94 11.63 -3.91
C VAL A 168 -4.50 12.06 -4.22
N ASN A 169 -3.53 11.16 -4.03
CA ASN A 169 -2.14 11.41 -4.36
C ASN A 169 -1.38 10.10 -4.58
N LEU A 170 -0.32 10.15 -5.39
CA LEU A 170 0.66 9.08 -5.51
C LEU A 170 2.01 9.69 -5.11
N VAL A 171 2.39 9.51 -3.84
CA VAL A 171 3.60 10.14 -3.30
C VAL A 171 4.83 9.40 -3.83
N PRO A 172 5.76 10.07 -4.53
CA PRO A 172 6.91 9.41 -5.14
C PRO A 172 7.88 8.86 -4.10
N SER A 173 8.64 7.84 -4.52
CA SER A 173 9.51 7.05 -3.65
C SER A 173 10.69 7.82 -3.04
N ASP A 174 11.05 8.98 -3.61
CA ASP A 174 12.08 9.89 -3.12
C ASP A 174 11.60 10.75 -1.92
N GLN A 175 10.29 10.89 -1.72
CA GLN A 175 9.70 11.61 -0.59
C GLN A 175 9.34 10.71 0.60
N VAL A 176 9.12 9.42 0.37
CA VAL A 176 8.72 8.44 1.40
C VAL A 176 9.81 7.40 1.70
N GLY A 177 10.87 7.39 0.90
CA GLY A 177 12.03 6.54 1.11
C GLY A 177 12.87 6.96 2.30
N TYR A 178 13.79 6.09 2.66
CA TYR A 178 14.76 6.28 3.74
C TYR A 178 16.13 5.80 3.27
N ASP A 179 17.21 6.35 3.80
CA ASP A 179 18.58 5.97 3.41
C ASP A 179 18.98 4.62 3.99
N CYS A 180 19.96 3.95 3.36
CA CYS A 180 20.44 2.63 3.80
C CYS A 180 21.11 2.66 5.19
N ASP A 181 21.59 3.83 5.62
CA ASP A 181 22.19 4.07 6.94
C ASP A 181 21.20 4.70 7.94
N SER A 182 19.91 4.75 7.58
CA SER A 182 18.82 5.20 8.45
C SER A 182 17.87 4.05 8.77
N GLY A 183 17.08 4.18 9.84
CA GLY A 183 16.10 3.15 10.18
C GLY A 183 15.00 3.06 9.11
N PRO A 184 14.42 1.87 8.85
CA PRO A 184 14.72 0.53 9.35
C PRO A 184 15.93 -0.18 8.67
N ALA A 185 16.47 0.35 7.58
CA ALA A 185 17.58 -0.29 6.84
C ALA A 185 18.84 -0.50 7.68
N ALA A 186 19.18 0.48 8.54
CA ALA A 186 20.36 0.42 9.40
C ALA A 186 20.37 -0.77 10.38
N GLU A 187 19.19 -1.32 10.69
CA GLU A 187 19.00 -2.47 11.58
C GLU A 187 18.89 -3.79 10.80
N CYS A 188 19.03 -3.76 9.47
CA CYS A 188 18.97 -4.93 8.62
C CYS A 188 20.33 -5.62 8.52
N GLU A 189 20.39 -6.90 8.90
CA GLU A 189 21.56 -7.76 8.68
C GLU A 189 21.23 -8.82 7.63
N LEU A 190 21.70 -8.60 6.39
CA LEU A 190 21.56 -9.57 5.32
C LEU A 190 22.57 -10.71 5.46
N GLY A 191 22.13 -11.94 5.16
CA GLY A 191 22.98 -13.14 5.18
C GLY A 191 24.00 -13.18 4.04
N SER A 192 24.96 -14.11 4.13
CA SER A 192 25.91 -14.39 3.06
C SER A 192 25.25 -15.05 1.84
N TYR A 193 25.90 -14.93 0.68
CA TYR A 193 25.55 -15.60 -0.57
C TYR A 193 26.03 -17.04 -0.69
N GLU A 194 26.55 -17.60 0.40
CA GLU A 194 27.20 -18.92 0.45
C GLU A 194 26.18 -20.04 0.68
#